data_AF-A0A812MIN7-F1
#
_entry.id   AF-A0A812MIN7-F1
#
_cell.length_a   1.000
_cell.length_b   1.000
_cell.length_c   1.000
_cell.angle_alpha   90.00
_cell.angle_beta   90.00
_cell.angle_gamma   90.00
#
_symmetry.space_group_name_H-M   'P 1'
#
loop_
_entity.id
_entity.type
_entity.pdbx_description
1 polymer ?
#
loop_
_entity_poly.entity_id
_entity_poly.type
_entity_poly.pdbx_seq_one_letter_code
_entity_poly.pdbx_strand_id
1 'polypeptide(L)'
;MCSQARRVASDRNDQPDAVNNLIFFFALKVQLVQSTANIQLTAPDGFVFSDDCSEGFFVSEDAVFGSGQTFPTGFHALPAGSTVQCIGRGEVAEATLAPALLAANTKYAFRIRVTNPPVPPSLNPTWSFTLANEASELFDSFPLWQIQGLFIPTAVPASDVNAQARFVAAGDWGSLLSWLLSRVELQSS
;
A
#
# COMPACT_ATOMS: atom_id res chain seq x y z
N MET A 1 -5.31 -14.44 8.37
CA MET A 1 -5.13 -15.50 7.35
C MET A 1 -6.24 -15.40 6.32
N CYS A 2 -5.92 -15.28 5.03
CA CYS A 2 -6.91 -15.36 3.95
C CYS A 2 -7.20 -16.86 3.67
N SER A 3 -8.43 -17.31 3.84
CA SER A 3 -8.82 -18.73 3.65
C SER A 3 -8.73 -19.13 2.17
N GLN A 4 -8.59 -20.42 1.88
CA GLN A 4 -8.59 -20.94 0.50
C GLN A 4 -9.86 -20.51 -0.26
N ALA A 5 -11.01 -20.47 0.41
CA ALA A 5 -12.27 -19.98 -0.14
C ALA A 5 -12.19 -18.52 -0.63
N ARG A 6 -11.50 -17.64 0.11
CA ARG A 6 -11.31 -16.24 -0.31
C ARG A 6 -10.34 -16.10 -1.47
N ARG A 7 -9.33 -16.96 -1.59
CA ARG A 7 -8.42 -16.96 -2.76
C ARG A 7 -9.17 -17.30 -4.05
N VAL A 8 -10.04 -18.31 -3.99
CA VAL A 8 -10.88 -18.72 -5.11
C VAL A 8 -11.89 -17.63 -5.42
N ALA A 9 -12.56 -17.08 -4.41
CA ALA A 9 -13.54 -16.02 -4.62
C ALA A 9 -12.93 -14.74 -5.19
N SER A 10 -11.70 -14.40 -4.81
CA SER A 10 -11.02 -13.20 -5.30
C SER A 10 -10.31 -13.38 -6.65
N ASP A 11 -10.33 -14.58 -7.24
CA ASP A 11 -9.56 -14.97 -8.44
C ASP A 11 -8.05 -14.72 -8.28
N ARG A 12 -7.49 -15.02 -7.10
CA ARG A 12 -6.05 -14.86 -6.84
C ARG A 12 -5.26 -15.97 -7.54
N ASN A 13 -4.25 -15.60 -8.33
CA ASN A 13 -3.35 -16.53 -9.00
C ASN A 13 -1.89 -16.07 -8.84
N ASP A 14 -1.12 -16.78 -8.01
CA ASP A 14 0.27 -16.44 -7.68
C ASP A 14 1.31 -17.06 -8.64
N GLN A 15 0.87 -17.63 -9.77
CA GLN A 15 1.78 -18.22 -10.77
C GLN A 15 2.55 -17.13 -11.54
N PRO A 16 3.79 -17.42 -11.99
CA PRO A 16 4.53 -16.54 -12.88
C PRO A 16 3.74 -16.18 -14.14
N ASP A 17 3.87 -14.94 -14.61
CA ASP A 17 3.19 -14.37 -15.79
C ASP A 17 1.65 -14.40 -15.73
N ALA A 18 1.07 -14.87 -14.61
CA ALA A 18 -0.37 -14.91 -14.45
C ALA A 18 -0.92 -13.54 -14.01
N VAL A 19 -2.12 -13.26 -14.50
CA VAL A 19 -2.96 -12.20 -13.95
C VAL A 19 -3.37 -12.61 -12.54
N ASN A 20 -3.08 -11.73 -11.58
CA ASN A 20 -3.35 -11.89 -10.17
C ASN A 20 -4.30 -10.80 -9.68
N ASN A 21 -5.00 -11.07 -8.59
CA ASN A 21 -5.89 -10.14 -7.92
C ASN A 21 -5.45 -10.00 -6.47
N LEU A 22 -4.91 -8.84 -6.13
CA LEU A 22 -4.34 -8.54 -4.82
C LEU A 22 -5.28 -7.64 -4.03
N ILE A 23 -5.44 -7.94 -2.75
CA ILE A 23 -6.27 -7.18 -1.82
C ILE A 23 -5.34 -6.40 -0.89
N PHE A 24 -5.55 -5.10 -0.82
CA PHE A 24 -4.82 -4.18 0.02
C PHE A 24 -5.74 -3.58 1.08
N PHE A 25 -5.15 -3.24 2.22
CA PHE A 25 -5.81 -2.56 3.30
C PHE A 25 -5.10 -1.23 3.56
N PHE A 26 -5.82 -0.24 4.07
CA PHE A 26 -5.22 1.02 4.50
C PHE A 26 -6.10 1.70 5.54
N ALA A 27 -5.52 2.61 6.31
CA ALA A 27 -6.25 3.49 7.22
C ALA A 27 -5.57 4.86 7.24
N LEU A 28 -6.38 5.92 7.22
CA LEU A 28 -5.89 7.29 7.25
C LEU A 28 -5.76 7.77 8.69
N LYS A 29 -4.75 8.60 8.97
CA LYS A 29 -4.64 9.28 10.28
C LYS A 29 -5.64 10.42 10.39
N VAL A 30 -5.87 11.13 9.30
CA VAL A 30 -6.78 12.27 9.24
C VAL A 30 -7.98 11.93 8.37
N GLN A 31 -9.12 12.54 8.67
CA GLN A 31 -10.31 12.40 7.84
C GLN A 31 -10.07 13.07 6.49
N LEU A 32 -10.40 12.37 5.41
CA LEU A 32 -10.35 12.89 4.06
C LEU A 32 -11.76 13.24 3.59
N VAL A 33 -11.98 14.51 3.26
CA VAL A 33 -13.26 15.02 2.73
C VAL A 33 -12.95 15.87 1.50
N GLN A 34 -12.88 15.21 0.34
CA GLN A 34 -12.57 15.85 -0.94
C GLN A 34 -13.48 15.33 -2.05
N SER A 35 -13.70 16.13 -3.09
CA SER A 35 -14.42 15.69 -4.29
C SER A 35 -13.71 14.54 -4.99
N THR A 36 -12.38 14.59 -4.99
CA THR A 36 -11.51 13.57 -5.57
C THR A 36 -10.23 13.45 -4.75
N ALA A 37 -9.59 12.29 -4.79
CA ALA A 37 -8.26 12.09 -4.20
C ALA A 37 -7.40 11.19 -5.09
N ASN A 38 -6.11 11.54 -5.21
CA ASN A 38 -5.16 10.74 -5.98
C ASN A 38 -4.64 9.59 -5.12
N ILE A 39 -4.60 8.43 -5.76
CA ILE A 39 -4.02 7.18 -5.28
C ILE A 39 -2.80 6.88 -6.15
N GLN A 40 -1.71 6.47 -5.52
CA GLN A 40 -0.59 5.85 -6.22
C GLN A 40 -0.26 4.54 -5.52
N LEU A 41 -0.20 3.46 -6.29
CA LEU A 41 0.26 2.15 -5.84
C LEU A 41 1.50 1.77 -6.65
N THR A 42 2.61 1.49 -5.98
CA THR A 42 3.83 1.01 -6.62
C THR A 42 4.07 -0.43 -6.22
N ALA A 43 4.21 -1.27 -7.23
CA ALA A 43 4.54 -2.67 -7.10
C ALA A 43 6.06 -2.88 -7.07
N PRO A 44 6.52 -4.03 -6.54
CA PRO A 44 7.88 -4.50 -6.71
C PRO A 44 8.24 -4.69 -8.19
N ASP A 45 9.53 -4.71 -8.49
CA ASP A 45 10.05 -4.90 -9.84
C ASP A 45 9.45 -6.13 -10.53
N GLY A 46 9.02 -5.93 -11.79
CA GLY A 46 8.50 -6.97 -12.67
C GLY A 46 7.00 -7.26 -12.53
N PHE A 47 6.31 -6.68 -11.55
CA PHE A 47 4.85 -6.64 -11.56
C PHE A 47 4.36 -5.60 -12.58
N VAL A 48 3.29 -5.91 -13.30
CA VAL A 48 2.77 -5.01 -14.34
C VAL A 48 1.29 -4.77 -14.16
N PHE A 49 0.89 -3.51 -14.06
CA PHE A 49 -0.50 -3.07 -14.13
C PHE A 49 -0.93 -2.87 -15.58
N SER A 50 -2.21 -3.14 -15.85
CA SER A 50 -2.83 -2.83 -17.14
C SER A 50 -2.87 -1.32 -17.38
N ASP A 51 -2.60 -0.88 -18.62
CA ASP A 51 -2.67 0.54 -19.02
C ASP A 51 -3.99 1.20 -18.60
N ASP A 52 -5.10 0.48 -18.78
CA ASP A 52 -6.36 0.75 -18.08
C ASP A 52 -6.55 -0.29 -16.98
N CYS A 53 -6.32 0.13 -15.73
CA CYS A 53 -6.49 -0.70 -14.55
C CYS A 53 -7.85 -0.49 -13.87
N SER A 54 -8.74 0.32 -14.43
CA SER A 54 -10.03 0.69 -13.82
C SER A 54 -10.95 -0.52 -13.67
N GLU A 55 -11.03 -1.37 -14.70
CA GLU A 55 -11.82 -2.62 -14.65
C GLU A 55 -11.28 -3.64 -13.62
N GLY A 56 -10.00 -3.51 -13.28
CA GLY A 56 -9.32 -4.34 -12.30
C GLY A 56 -9.34 -3.78 -10.87
N PHE A 57 -9.82 -2.55 -10.66
CA PHE A 57 -9.79 -1.84 -9.39
C PHE A 57 -11.16 -1.88 -8.71
N PHE A 58 -11.28 -2.68 -7.66
CA PHE A 58 -12.53 -2.88 -6.94
C PHE A 58 -12.46 -2.24 -5.56
N VAL A 59 -13.51 -1.51 -5.21
CA VAL A 59 -13.67 -0.81 -3.91
C VAL A 59 -14.99 -1.14 -3.21
N SER A 60 -15.90 -1.85 -3.88
CA SER A 60 -17.20 -2.22 -3.36
C SER A 60 -17.13 -3.48 -2.50
N GLU A 61 -18.07 -3.59 -1.55
CA GLU A 61 -18.09 -4.67 -0.56
C GLU A 61 -18.17 -6.07 -1.20
N ASP A 62 -18.97 -6.20 -2.24
CA ASP A 62 -19.25 -7.43 -2.97
C ASP A 62 -18.13 -7.86 -3.93
N ALA A 63 -17.20 -6.97 -4.25
CA ALA A 63 -16.16 -7.22 -5.25
C ALA A 63 -14.75 -7.35 -4.66
N VAL A 64 -14.43 -6.65 -3.57
CA VAL A 64 -13.05 -6.64 -3.01
C VAL A 64 -12.60 -8.03 -2.58
N PHE A 65 -13.46 -8.83 -1.94
CA PHE A 65 -13.13 -10.19 -1.51
C PHE A 65 -13.68 -11.28 -2.43
N GLY A 66 -14.33 -10.90 -3.52
CA GLY A 66 -15.06 -11.81 -4.40
C GLY A 66 -16.54 -11.95 -4.04
N SER A 67 -17.32 -12.36 -5.04
CA SER A 67 -18.78 -12.47 -4.91
C SER A 67 -19.18 -13.42 -3.78
N GLY A 68 -20.15 -12.99 -2.97
CA GLY A 68 -20.66 -13.76 -1.83
C GLY A 68 -19.73 -13.82 -0.62
N GLN A 69 -18.60 -13.11 -0.63
CA GLN A 69 -17.75 -12.96 0.55
C GLN A 69 -18.15 -11.75 1.37
N THR A 70 -18.14 -11.89 2.68
CA THR A 70 -18.33 -10.79 3.61
C THR A 70 -16.99 -10.17 4.00
N PHE A 71 -16.99 -8.86 4.24
CA PHE A 71 -15.83 -8.17 4.78
C PHE A 71 -15.46 -8.77 6.14
N PRO A 72 -14.16 -9.01 6.41
CA PRO A 72 -13.72 -9.39 7.75
C PRO A 72 -14.07 -8.29 8.76
N THR A 73 -14.37 -8.68 10.00
CA THR A 73 -14.72 -7.75 11.08
C THR A 73 -13.65 -6.65 11.23
N GLY A 74 -14.11 -5.40 11.28
CA GLY A 74 -13.25 -4.23 11.47
C GLY A 74 -12.63 -3.66 10.19
N PHE A 75 -12.95 -4.23 9.02
CA PHE A 75 -12.68 -3.62 7.71
C PHE A 75 -13.97 -3.06 7.12
N HIS A 76 -13.84 -1.99 6.36
CA HIS A 76 -14.96 -1.26 5.78
C HIS A 76 -14.75 -1.11 4.27
N ALA A 77 -15.84 -1.24 3.51
CA ALA A 77 -15.85 -0.80 2.12
C ALA A 77 -15.68 0.72 2.05
N LEU A 78 -15.25 1.21 0.89
CA LEU A 78 -15.30 2.64 0.63
C LEU A 78 -16.76 3.12 0.62
N PRO A 79 -17.02 4.42 0.84
CA PRO A 79 -18.38 4.97 0.83
C PRO A 79 -19.14 4.56 -0.44
N ALA A 80 -20.43 4.27 -0.29
CA ALA A 80 -21.28 3.90 -1.41
C ALA A 80 -21.24 4.97 -2.51
N GLY A 81 -21.11 4.53 -3.77
CA GLY A 81 -20.95 5.42 -4.92
C GLY A 81 -19.50 5.86 -5.19
N SER A 82 -18.53 5.39 -4.39
CA SER A 82 -17.10 5.57 -4.70
C SER A 82 -16.74 4.86 -6.00
N THR A 83 -16.11 5.60 -6.90
CA THR A 83 -15.58 5.14 -8.18
C THR A 83 -14.08 5.39 -8.23
N VAL A 84 -13.38 4.53 -8.97
CA VAL A 84 -11.94 4.68 -9.19
C VAL A 84 -11.69 4.69 -10.70
N GLN A 85 -10.93 5.67 -11.16
CA GLN A 85 -10.34 5.70 -12.49
C GLN A 85 -8.85 5.42 -12.34
N CYS A 86 -8.30 4.47 -13.10
CA CYS A 86 -6.95 3.95 -12.87
C CYS A 86 -6.18 3.79 -14.18
N ILE A 87 -4.94 4.28 -14.20
CA ILE A 87 -3.99 4.13 -15.30
C ILE A 87 -2.77 3.40 -14.79
N GLY A 88 -2.41 2.31 -15.47
CA GLY A 88 -1.17 1.57 -15.21
C GLY A 88 -0.01 2.09 -16.03
N ARG A 89 1.19 2.03 -15.45
CA ARG A 89 2.47 2.38 -16.07
C ARG A 89 3.54 1.41 -15.56
N GLY A 90 3.56 0.21 -16.11
CA GLY A 90 4.44 -0.85 -15.61
C GLY A 90 4.10 -1.20 -14.16
N GLU A 91 5.06 -1.01 -13.26
CA GLU A 91 4.96 -1.28 -11.83
C GLU A 91 4.13 -0.24 -11.05
N VAL A 92 3.64 0.82 -11.69
CA VAL A 92 2.89 1.90 -11.02
C VAL A 92 1.44 1.94 -11.49
N ALA A 93 0.50 1.98 -10.56
CA ALA A 93 -0.90 2.31 -10.82
C ALA A 93 -1.23 3.68 -10.23
N GLU A 94 -1.68 4.60 -11.08
CA GLU A 94 -2.13 5.94 -10.73
C GLU A 94 -3.65 5.96 -10.81
N ALA A 95 -4.32 6.26 -9.70
CA ALA A 95 -5.77 6.22 -9.62
C ALA A 95 -6.36 7.52 -9.05
N THR A 96 -7.60 7.82 -9.43
CA THR A 96 -8.41 8.90 -8.84
C THR A 96 -9.65 8.30 -8.21
N LEU A 97 -9.79 8.48 -6.90
CA LEU A 97 -10.97 8.10 -6.13
C LEU A 97 -11.97 9.25 -6.10
N ALA A 98 -13.24 8.97 -6.40
CA ALA A 98 -14.33 9.95 -6.32
C ALA A 98 -15.65 9.32 -5.85
N PRO A 99 -16.34 9.86 -4.82
CA PRO A 99 -15.85 10.91 -3.92
C PRO A 99 -14.88 10.35 -2.87
N ALA A 100 -13.97 11.18 -2.37
CA ALA A 100 -13.00 10.80 -1.34
C ALA A 100 -13.50 11.22 0.05
N LEU A 101 -14.42 10.43 0.61
CA LEU A 101 -15.07 10.67 1.91
C LEU A 101 -14.66 9.60 2.94
N LEU A 102 -13.41 9.63 3.38
CA LEU A 102 -12.82 8.57 4.21
C LEU A 102 -12.61 9.05 5.64
N ALA A 103 -13.10 8.27 6.60
CA ALA A 103 -12.97 8.57 8.02
C ALA A 103 -11.55 8.24 8.53
N ALA A 104 -11.09 9.05 9.49
CA ALA A 104 -9.85 8.79 10.20
C ALA A 104 -9.94 7.47 10.98
N ASN A 105 -8.83 6.73 11.06
CA ASN A 105 -8.67 5.48 11.80
C ASN A 105 -9.64 4.36 11.36
N THR A 106 -10.28 4.49 10.20
CA THR A 106 -11.09 3.43 9.60
C THR A 106 -10.24 2.60 8.65
N LYS A 107 -10.31 1.26 8.79
CA LYS A 107 -9.60 0.33 7.91
C LYS A 107 -10.42 0.08 6.65
N TYR A 108 -9.96 0.61 5.54
CA TYR A 108 -10.54 0.38 4.23
C TYR A 108 -9.82 -0.76 3.51
N ALA A 109 -10.50 -1.35 2.53
CA ALA A 109 -9.92 -2.37 1.66
C ALA A 109 -10.22 -2.05 0.19
N PHE A 110 -9.28 -2.39 -0.68
CA PHE A 110 -9.50 -2.41 -2.12
C PHE A 110 -8.82 -3.63 -2.73
N ARG A 111 -9.26 -4.03 -3.93
CA ARG A 111 -8.63 -5.08 -4.73
C ARG A 111 -8.16 -4.48 -6.05
N ILE A 112 -6.98 -4.86 -6.51
CA ILE A 112 -6.48 -4.47 -7.81
C ILE A 112 -5.91 -5.68 -8.56
N ARG A 113 -6.14 -5.70 -9.87
CA ARG A 113 -5.56 -6.68 -10.79
C ARG A 113 -4.14 -6.27 -11.19
N VAL A 114 -3.21 -7.21 -11.19
CA VAL A 114 -1.81 -7.02 -11.58
C VAL A 114 -1.26 -8.30 -12.21
N THR A 115 -0.33 -8.21 -13.14
CA THR A 115 0.39 -9.35 -13.69
C THR A 115 1.63 -9.64 -12.85
N ASN A 116 1.81 -10.89 -12.44
CA ASN A 116 2.99 -11.31 -11.68
C ASN A 116 4.24 -11.34 -12.57
N PRO A 117 5.44 -11.11 -12.00
CA PRO A 117 6.68 -11.27 -12.75
C PRO A 117 6.93 -12.73 -13.18
N PRO A 118 7.68 -12.96 -14.28
CA PRO A 118 8.07 -14.30 -14.74
C PRO A 118 8.99 -15.02 -13.75
N VAL A 119 9.72 -14.24 -12.95
CA VAL A 119 10.61 -14.74 -11.90
C VAL A 119 10.16 -14.09 -10.59
N PRO A 120 9.97 -14.87 -9.50
CA PRO A 120 9.64 -14.30 -8.20
C PRO A 120 10.61 -13.19 -7.82
N PRO A 121 10.11 -12.07 -7.24
CA PRO A 121 10.98 -10.99 -6.80
C PRO A 121 12.06 -11.49 -5.83
N SER A 122 13.19 -10.79 -5.80
CA SER A 122 14.21 -11.01 -4.77
C SER A 122 13.65 -10.84 -3.35
N LEU A 123 14.37 -11.34 -2.34
CA LEU A 123 13.95 -11.26 -0.93
C LEU A 123 13.52 -9.82 -0.54
N ASN A 124 12.29 -9.70 -0.01
CA ASN A 124 11.61 -8.47 0.43
C ASN A 124 11.02 -7.55 -0.68
N PRO A 125 10.13 -8.07 -1.55
CA PRO A 125 9.39 -7.22 -2.49
C PRO A 125 8.52 -6.20 -1.75
N THR A 126 8.84 -4.92 -1.86
CA THR A 126 8.12 -3.85 -1.14
C THR A 126 7.04 -3.23 -2.03
N TRP A 127 5.81 -3.18 -1.53
CA TRP A 127 4.71 -2.41 -2.13
C TRP A 127 4.59 -1.05 -1.44
N SER A 128 4.25 0.01 -2.17
CA SER A 128 3.99 1.32 -1.56
C SER A 128 2.65 1.90 -1.99
N PHE A 129 1.98 2.62 -1.10
CA PHE A 129 0.70 3.29 -1.39
C PHE A 129 0.66 4.68 -0.80
N THR A 130 0.19 5.61 -1.62
CA THR A 130 -0.06 6.98 -1.21
C THR A 130 -1.49 7.35 -1.58
N LEU A 131 -2.18 8.00 -0.65
CA LEU A 131 -3.52 8.55 -0.86
C LEU A 131 -3.57 9.96 -0.26
N ALA A 132 -3.91 10.96 -1.08
CA ALA A 132 -4.11 12.35 -0.64
C ALA A 132 -2.98 12.94 0.24
N ASN A 133 -1.72 12.60 -0.08
CA ASN A 133 -0.49 12.99 0.66
C ASN A 133 -0.29 12.29 2.03
N GLU A 134 -1.09 11.29 2.36
CA GLU A 134 -0.72 10.31 3.38
C GLU A 134 -0.12 9.08 2.68
N ALA A 135 1.15 8.78 2.95
CA ALA A 135 1.74 7.51 2.58
C ALA A 135 1.46 6.51 3.70
N SER A 136 0.79 5.41 3.38
CA SER A 136 0.84 4.24 4.24
C SER A 136 1.98 3.37 3.72
N GLU A 137 2.83 2.87 4.61
CA GLU A 137 3.44 1.58 4.29
C GLU A 137 2.26 0.62 4.10
N LEU A 138 2.11 0.08 2.90
CA LEU A 138 1.20 -1.05 2.75
C LEU A 138 1.91 -2.22 3.39
N PHE A 139 1.17 -2.84 4.30
CA PHE A 139 1.32 -4.23 4.70
C PHE A 139 1.98 -5.03 3.59
N ASP A 140 3.10 -5.71 3.89
CA ASP A 140 3.70 -6.68 2.98
C ASP A 140 2.59 -7.58 2.44
N SER A 141 2.30 -7.43 1.15
CA SER A 141 1.30 -8.26 0.50
C SER A 141 1.77 -9.70 0.69
N PHE A 142 0.88 -10.53 1.22
CA PHE A 142 1.10 -11.90 1.68
C PHE A 142 2.15 -12.65 0.86
N PRO A 143 2.95 -13.51 1.49
CA PRO A 143 3.96 -14.28 0.78
C PRO A 143 3.35 -14.94 -0.46
N LEU A 144 3.96 -14.65 -1.61
CA LEU A 144 3.77 -15.46 -2.81
C LEU A 144 4.12 -16.91 -2.44
N TRP A 145 3.57 -17.87 -3.19
CA TRP A 145 3.49 -19.29 -2.83
C TRP A 145 4.79 -19.97 -2.31
N GLN A 146 5.96 -19.34 -2.49
CA GLN A 146 7.26 -19.83 -2.04
C GLN A 146 7.71 -19.41 -0.64
N ILE A 147 7.04 -18.48 0.06
CA ILE A 147 7.52 -18.02 1.37
C ILE A 147 6.60 -18.54 2.48
N GLN A 148 6.95 -19.68 3.06
CA GLN A 148 6.29 -20.19 4.27
C GLN A 148 6.87 -19.52 5.51
N GLY A 149 6.11 -18.59 6.10
CA GLY A 149 6.41 -17.98 7.39
C GLY A 149 5.15 -17.37 8.01
N LEU A 150 4.97 -17.54 9.32
CA LEU A 150 3.80 -17.02 10.06
C LEU A 150 3.66 -15.50 9.84
N PHE A 151 2.52 -15.06 9.32
CA PHE A 151 2.26 -13.65 9.03
C PHE A 151 1.15 -13.10 9.94
N ILE A 152 1.47 -12.04 10.68
CA ILE A 152 0.50 -11.25 11.45
C ILE A 152 0.34 -9.90 10.72
N PRO A 153 -0.82 -9.63 10.09
CA PRO A 153 -1.04 -8.34 9.43
C PRO A 153 -1.08 -7.23 10.48
N THR A 154 -0.12 -6.32 10.43
CA THR A 154 -0.08 -5.14 11.31
C THR A 154 -0.32 -3.91 10.46
N ALA A 155 -1.32 -3.10 10.80
CA ALA A 155 -1.55 -1.82 10.15
C ALA A 155 -0.51 -0.82 10.62
N VAL A 156 0.35 -0.39 9.70
CA VAL A 156 1.24 0.74 9.94
C VAL A 156 0.41 2.01 9.70
N PRO A 157 0.33 2.93 10.66
CA PRO A 157 -0.48 4.13 10.51
C PRO A 157 0.18 5.08 9.49
N ALA A 158 -0.58 5.55 8.51
CA ALA A 158 -0.08 6.37 7.41
C ALA A 158 0.73 7.59 7.91
N SER A 159 1.87 7.89 7.31
CA SER A 159 2.67 9.08 7.56
C SER A 159 2.45 10.11 6.46
N ASP A 160 2.37 11.38 6.84
CA ASP A 160 2.38 12.49 5.89
C ASP A 160 3.67 12.43 5.05
N VAL A 161 3.57 12.37 3.72
CA VAL A 161 4.75 12.37 2.83
C VAL A 161 5.59 13.64 3.00
N ASN A 162 5.00 14.75 3.43
CA ASN A 162 5.73 15.97 3.76
C ASN A 162 6.42 15.92 5.13
N ALA A 163 6.08 14.98 6.01
CA ALA A 163 6.79 14.80 7.28
C ALA A 163 8.17 14.14 7.06
N GLN A 164 8.31 13.26 6.07
CA GLN A 164 9.61 12.68 5.70
C GLN A 164 10.53 13.71 5.02
N ALA A 165 9.98 14.67 4.27
CA ALA A 165 10.75 15.77 3.69
C ALA A 165 11.31 16.75 4.76
N ARG A 166 10.70 16.82 5.95
CA ARG A 166 11.15 17.70 7.04
C ARG A 166 12.36 17.18 7.82
N PHE A 167 12.65 15.88 7.78
CA PHE A 167 13.85 15.34 8.43
C PHE A 167 15.14 15.55 7.61
N VAL A 168 15.04 15.74 6.29
CA VAL A 168 16.22 16.01 5.44
C VAL A 168 16.59 17.50 5.43
N ALA A 169 15.64 18.40 5.75
CA ALA A 169 15.85 19.85 5.66
C ALA A 169 16.30 20.53 6.96
N ALA A 170 16.33 19.83 8.10
CA ALA A 170 16.87 20.34 9.36
C ALA A 170 18.34 19.93 9.55
N GLY A 171 19.18 20.15 8.53
CA GLY A 171 20.63 20.10 8.64
C GLY A 171 21.15 21.32 9.40
N ASP A 172 20.98 21.33 10.72
CA ASP A 172 21.67 22.29 11.60
C ASP A 172 23.13 21.85 11.77
N TRP A 173 23.96 22.23 10.79
CA TRP A 173 25.41 21.95 10.78
C TRP A 173 26.19 22.70 11.89
N GLY A 174 25.53 23.51 12.72
CA GLY A 174 26.18 24.26 13.81
C GLY A 174 26.45 23.47 15.09
N SER A 175 25.72 22.38 15.33
CA SER A 175 25.74 21.69 16.64
C SER A 175 26.62 20.43 16.68
N LEU A 176 27.02 19.88 15.53
CA LEU A 176 27.91 18.72 15.45
C LEU A 176 29.41 19.04 15.66
N LEU A 177 29.85 20.27 15.35
CA LEU A 177 31.24 20.68 15.56
C LEU A 177 31.58 20.94 17.04
N SER A 178 30.59 21.32 17.86
CA SER A 178 30.78 21.50 19.31
C SER A 178 30.95 20.16 20.04
N TRP A 179 30.30 19.10 19.57
CA TRP A 179 30.41 17.75 20.14
C TRP A 179 31.68 17.00 19.73
N LEU A 180 32.19 17.23 18.51
CA LEU A 180 33.39 16.54 18.01
C LEU A 180 34.70 17.11 18.58
N LEU A 181 34.75 18.40 18.91
CA LEU A 181 35.94 19.02 19.53
C LEU A 181 36.07 18.71 21.03
N SER A 182 35.00 18.30 21.71
CA SER A 182 35.02 17.95 23.13
C SER A 182 35.59 16.55 23.44
N ARG A 183 35.79 15.68 22.44
CA ARG A 183 36.25 14.29 22.65
C ARG A 183 37.70 13.99 22.23
N VAL A 184 38.44 14.96 21.70
CA VAL A 184 39.84 14.73 21.26
C VAL A 184 40.86 14.99 22.40
N GLU A 185 40.46 15.58 23.53
CA GLU A 185 41.38 15.90 24.65
C GLU A 185 41.44 14.85 25.78
N LEU A 186 40.86 13.65 25.63
CA LEU A 186 40.86 12.62 26.69
C LEU A 186 41.56 11.30 26.32
N GLN A 187 42.48 11.31 25.36
CA GLN A 187 43.41 10.19 25.13
C GLN A 187 44.83 10.69 24.79
N SER A 188 45.48 11.34 25.75
CA SER A 188 46.93 11.24 25.90
C SER A 188 47.32 11.38 27.37
N SER A 189 47.56 10.23 27.99
CA SER A 189 48.33 10.07 29.24
C SER A 189 49.08 8.77 29.11
#